data_AF-K1UAW3-F1
#
_entry.id   AF-K1UAW3-F1
#
_cell.length_a   1.000
_cell.length_b   1.000
_cell.length_c   1.000
_cell.angle_alpha   90.00
_cell.angle_beta   90.00
_cell.angle_gamma   90.00
#
_symmetry.space_group_name_H-M   'P 1'
#
loop_
_entity.id
_entity.type
_entity.pdbx_description
1 polymer ?
#
loop_
_entity_poly.entity_id
_entity_poly.type
_entity_poly.pdbx_seq_one_letter_code
_entity_poly.pdbx_strand_id
1 'polypeptide(L)'
;TWLYATLGIALLSTVLILGEVTHGSKISFSLGGITFQPSEFVKILFLFFLAGALWENVSFQRVVLTAIIAGAHVVILVVSKDLGSALIFFVGFVFVVFTATRNYLYLLAGLVGGGAASYLAYQLFDHVRVRVLAWQDPWKYIDNKGYQITQSLFAIGSGSWFGMGLLKGNPTAIPYVEADFIFSSICEELGVIFGICLILICVSSFLEMMRVAVCIHDRFYQSDRYTASVLCIFSRYS
;
A
#
# COMPACT_ATOMS: atom_id res chain seq x y z
N THR A 1 7.81 -7.48 20.85
CA THR A 1 6.52 -7.01 20.28
C THR A 1 6.26 -5.53 20.50
N TRP A 2 5.98 -5.08 21.73
CA TRP A 2 5.61 -3.67 22.00
C TRP A 2 6.72 -2.66 21.68
N LEU A 3 7.99 -3.08 21.79
CA LEU A 3 9.14 -2.31 21.36
C LEU A 3 9.10 -1.97 19.86
N TYR A 4 8.73 -2.94 19.00
CA TYR A 4 8.61 -2.70 17.56
C TYR A 4 7.48 -1.73 17.22
N ALA A 5 6.34 -1.84 17.92
CA ALA A 5 5.22 -0.92 17.77
C ALA A 5 5.56 0.52 18.19
N THR A 6 6.20 0.68 19.35
CA THR A 6 6.59 2.00 19.86
C THR A 6 7.67 2.64 18.98
N LEU A 7 8.65 1.87 18.53
CA LEU A 7 9.67 2.33 17.58
C LEU A 7 9.05 2.73 16.23
N GLY A 8 8.08 1.96 15.72
CA GLY A 8 7.36 2.26 14.48
C GLY A 8 6.57 3.58 14.57
N ILE A 9 5.81 3.77 15.66
CA ILE A 9 5.10 5.03 15.93
C ILE A 9 6.07 6.20 16.05
N ALA A 10 7.18 6.03 16.77
CA ALA A 10 8.18 7.08 16.94
C ALA A 10 8.78 7.52 15.60
N LEU A 11 9.13 6.56 14.74
CA LEU A 11 9.68 6.84 13.41
C LEU A 11 8.65 7.50 12.48
N LEU A 12 7.41 7.01 12.43
CA LEU A 12 6.35 7.68 11.66
C LEU A 12 6.07 9.10 12.17
N SER A 13 6.06 9.30 13.48
CA SER A 13 5.85 10.62 14.08
C SER A 13 7.00 11.56 13.75
N THR A 14 8.23 11.04 13.75
CA THR A 14 9.43 11.81 13.32
C THR A 14 9.27 12.25 11.87
N VAL A 15 8.80 11.37 10.97
CA VAL A 15 8.48 11.72 9.56
C VAL A 15 7.42 12.79 9.48
N LEU A 16 6.34 12.66 10.25
CA LEU A 16 5.25 13.62 10.19
C LEU A 16 5.72 15.03 10.60
N ILE A 17 6.59 15.12 11.62
CA ILE A 17 7.08 16.37 12.19
C ILE A 17 8.17 16.98 11.32
N LEU A 18 9.20 16.19 10.97
CA LEU A 18 10.43 16.69 10.36
C LEU A 18 10.50 16.42 8.83
N GLY A 19 9.60 15.61 8.27
CA GLY A 19 9.64 15.20 6.87
C GLY A 19 9.41 16.36 5.92
N GLU A 20 10.22 16.40 4.86
CA GLU A 20 10.07 17.38 3.79
C GLU A 20 8.83 17.04 2.94
N VAL A 21 8.14 18.08 2.47
CA VAL A 21 6.99 17.91 1.57
C VAL A 21 7.51 17.63 0.18
N THR A 22 7.52 16.36 -0.23
CA THR A 22 7.92 15.93 -1.57
C THR A 22 6.66 15.52 -2.33
N HIS A 23 6.42 16.13 -3.49
CA HIS A 23 5.23 15.88 -4.33
C HIS A 23 3.88 16.00 -3.58
N GLY A 24 3.81 16.89 -2.58
CA GLY A 24 2.60 17.16 -1.80
C GLY A 24 2.36 16.21 -0.63
N SER A 25 3.29 15.28 -0.36
CA SER A 25 3.24 14.32 0.76
C SER A 25 4.49 14.43 1.65
N LYS A 26 4.34 14.29 2.97
CA LYS A 26 5.48 14.35 3.92
C LYS A 26 6.07 12.96 4.12
N ILE A 27 6.88 12.50 3.16
CA ILE A 27 7.31 11.09 3.11
C ILE A 27 8.82 10.92 3.25
N SER A 28 9.61 11.90 2.80
CA SER A 28 11.07 11.74 2.68
C SER A 28 11.85 12.74 3.50
N PHE A 29 13.06 12.33 3.87
CA PHE A 29 14.12 13.19 4.39
C PHE A 29 15.27 13.21 3.41
N SER A 30 15.77 14.39 3.07
CA SER A 30 17.04 14.51 2.36
C SER A 30 18.14 14.96 3.34
N LEU A 31 19.23 14.20 3.42
CA LEU A 31 20.42 14.60 4.17
C LEU A 31 21.65 14.40 3.28
N GLY A 32 22.33 15.49 2.93
CA GLY A 32 23.58 15.43 2.15
C GLY A 32 23.44 14.82 0.76
N GLY A 33 22.29 15.01 0.09
CA GLY A 33 22.03 14.47 -1.26
C GLY A 33 21.51 13.03 -1.31
N ILE A 34 21.36 12.37 -0.16
CA ILE A 34 20.70 11.05 -0.05
C ILE A 34 19.26 11.27 0.44
N THR A 35 18.30 10.80 -0.35
CA THR A 35 16.88 10.77 0.02
C THR A 35 16.57 9.47 0.75
N PHE A 36 16.12 9.56 1.99
CA PHE A 36 15.69 8.44 2.81
C PHE A 36 14.18 8.50 3.03
N GLN A 37 13.51 7.35 2.85
CA GLN A 37 12.06 7.20 3.03
C GLN A 37 11.79 6.33 4.25
N PRO A 38 11.53 6.93 5.44
CA PRO A 38 11.38 6.13 6.65
C PRO A 38 10.10 5.29 6.68
N SER A 39 9.09 5.61 5.83
CA SER A 39 7.88 4.79 5.73
C SER A 39 8.22 3.35 5.30
N GLU A 40 9.23 3.14 4.44
CA GLU A 40 9.72 1.80 4.06
C GLU A 40 10.23 1.01 5.28
N PHE A 41 11.02 1.66 6.13
CA PHE A 41 11.55 1.03 7.34
C PHE A 41 10.43 0.70 8.34
N VAL A 42 9.43 1.59 8.44
CA VAL A 42 8.26 1.34 9.28
C VAL A 42 7.46 0.14 8.78
N LYS A 43 7.36 -0.11 7.47
CA LYS A 43 6.66 -1.31 6.96
C LYS A 43 7.23 -2.59 7.56
N ILE A 44 8.55 -2.68 7.67
CA ILE A 44 9.26 -3.83 8.25
C ILE A 44 9.00 -3.91 9.77
N LEU A 45 9.06 -2.78 10.49
CA LEU A 45 8.76 -2.76 11.92
C LEU A 45 7.31 -3.14 12.24
N PHE A 46 6.38 -2.66 11.41
CA PHE A 46 4.96 -2.97 11.51
C PHE A 46 4.72 -4.47 11.30
N LEU A 47 5.43 -5.08 10.35
CA LEU A 47 5.41 -6.50 10.08
C LEU A 47 5.81 -7.32 11.31
N PHE A 48 6.97 -7.01 11.91
CA PHE A 48 7.42 -7.67 13.14
C PHE A 48 6.50 -7.42 14.33
N PHE A 49 5.89 -6.23 14.41
CA PHE A 49 4.89 -5.94 15.43
C PHE A 49 3.67 -6.84 15.30
N LEU A 50 3.09 -6.96 14.09
CA LEU A 50 1.92 -7.80 13.85
C LEU A 50 2.21 -9.28 14.13
N ALA A 51 3.33 -9.80 13.60
CA ALA A 51 3.76 -11.17 13.82
C ALA A 51 3.96 -11.45 15.32
N GLY A 52 4.67 -10.57 16.04
CA GLY A 52 4.92 -10.74 17.47
C GLY A 52 3.71 -10.51 18.38
N ALA A 53 2.71 -9.72 17.98
CA ALA A 53 1.53 -9.45 18.79
C ALA A 53 0.55 -10.61 18.79
N LEU A 54 0.45 -11.29 17.65
CA LEU A 54 -0.55 -12.33 17.39
C LEU A 54 0.03 -13.75 17.44
N TRP A 55 1.31 -13.92 17.81
CA TRP A 55 1.99 -15.22 17.86
C TRP A 55 1.61 -16.12 19.06
N GLU A 56 1.67 -15.61 20.29
CA GLU A 56 1.55 -16.45 21.50
C GLU A 56 0.10 -16.77 21.89
N ASN A 57 -0.74 -15.75 22.06
CA ASN A 57 -2.09 -15.88 22.60
C ASN A 57 -3.02 -14.84 21.96
N VAL A 58 -3.92 -15.29 21.10
CA VAL A 58 -4.85 -14.40 20.37
C VAL A 58 -6.14 -14.22 21.19
N SER A 59 -6.04 -13.52 22.32
CA SER A 59 -7.23 -13.14 23.10
C SER A 59 -7.90 -11.91 22.48
N PHE A 60 -9.21 -11.75 22.72
CA PHE A 60 -9.96 -10.58 22.23
C PHE A 60 -9.32 -9.25 22.66
N GLN A 61 -8.88 -9.16 23.93
CA GLN A 61 -8.18 -7.98 24.45
C GLN A 61 -6.89 -7.69 23.68
N ARG A 62 -6.12 -8.72 23.33
CA ARG A 62 -4.86 -8.56 22.58
C ARG A 62 -5.12 -8.14 21.14
N VAL A 63 -6.18 -8.67 20.51
CA VAL A 63 -6.61 -8.24 19.17
C VAL A 63 -7.03 -6.78 19.19
N VAL A 64 -7.84 -6.35 20.16
CA VAL A 64 -8.26 -4.95 20.31
C VAL A 64 -7.06 -4.02 20.53
N LEU A 65 -6.13 -4.39 21.43
CA LEU A 65 -4.94 -3.58 21.69
C LEU A 65 -4.05 -3.48 20.43
N THR A 66 -3.88 -4.60 19.71
CA THR A 66 -3.15 -4.61 18.43
C THR A 66 -3.84 -3.73 17.38
N ALA A 67 -5.18 -3.76 17.33
CA ALA A 67 -5.99 -2.93 16.42
C ALA A 67 -5.83 -1.44 16.72
N ILE A 68 -5.80 -1.03 17.99
CA ILE A 68 -5.59 0.37 18.39
C ILE A 68 -4.22 0.86 17.93
N ILE A 69 -3.17 0.07 18.17
CA ILE A 69 -1.80 0.44 17.77
C ILE A 69 -1.64 0.44 16.25
N ALA A 70 -2.21 -0.55 15.55
CA ALA A 70 -2.19 -0.58 14.10
C ALA A 70 -2.98 0.59 13.49
N GLY A 71 -4.14 0.91 14.07
CA GLY A 71 -4.94 2.08 13.72
C GLY A 71 -4.15 3.39 13.89
N ALA A 72 -3.34 3.52 14.95
CA ALA A 72 -2.48 4.69 15.13
C ALA A 72 -1.45 4.84 13.98
N HIS A 73 -0.82 3.74 13.53
CA HIS A 73 0.09 3.79 12.38
C HIS A 73 -0.64 4.23 11.10
N VAL A 74 -1.82 3.66 10.85
CA VAL A 74 -2.66 4.00 9.68
C VAL A 74 -3.06 5.49 9.72
N VAL A 75 -3.48 6.00 10.87
CA VAL A 75 -3.87 7.41 11.02
C VAL A 75 -2.68 8.34 10.74
N ILE A 76 -1.50 8.04 11.26
CA ILE A 76 -0.31 8.85 10.99
C ILE A 76 0.00 8.86 9.48
N LEU A 77 -0.10 7.72 8.79
CA LEU A 77 0.13 7.65 7.34
C LEU A 77 -0.91 8.45 6.54
N VAL A 78 -2.20 8.38 6.93
CA VAL A 78 -3.27 9.18 6.29
C VAL A 78 -3.01 10.68 6.45
N VAL A 79 -2.57 11.11 7.64
CA VAL A 79 -2.22 12.52 7.93
C VAL A 79 -0.97 12.94 7.16
N SER A 80 0.01 12.05 7.01
CA SER A 80 1.20 12.28 6.17
C SER A 80 0.88 12.32 4.66
N LYS A 81 -0.37 12.02 4.26
CA LYS A 81 -0.86 11.90 2.88
C LYS A 81 -0.31 10.69 2.12
N ASP A 82 0.12 9.65 2.83
CA ASP A 82 0.52 8.35 2.29
C ASP A 82 -0.65 7.35 2.41
N LEU A 83 -1.63 7.51 1.51
CA LEU A 83 -2.83 6.67 1.49
C LEU A 83 -2.55 5.24 1.01
N GLY A 84 -1.53 5.07 0.16
CA GLY A 84 -1.09 3.76 -0.32
C GLY A 84 -0.61 2.91 0.84
N SER A 85 0.41 3.38 1.57
CA SER A 85 0.93 2.65 2.75
C SER A 85 -0.13 2.44 3.83
N ALA A 86 -1.00 3.43 4.07
CA ALA A 86 -2.10 3.30 5.03
C ALA A 86 -3.04 2.12 4.69
N LEU A 87 -3.41 1.97 3.42
CA LEU A 87 -4.26 0.86 2.95
C LEU A 87 -3.53 -0.48 3.10
N ILE A 88 -2.24 -0.54 2.77
CA ILE A 88 -1.43 -1.75 2.89
C ILE A 88 -1.37 -2.23 4.35
N PHE A 89 -1.13 -1.31 5.28
CA PHE A 89 -1.04 -1.63 6.71
C PHE A 89 -2.38 -2.13 7.23
N PHE A 90 -3.46 -1.50 6.81
CA PHE A 90 -4.80 -1.89 7.17
C PHE A 90 -5.17 -3.29 6.65
N VAL A 91 -4.98 -3.55 5.35
CA VAL A 91 -5.27 -4.86 4.74
C VAL A 91 -4.37 -5.94 5.34
N GLY A 92 -3.08 -5.66 5.53
CA GLY A 92 -2.14 -6.55 6.20
C GLY A 92 -2.59 -6.89 7.61
N PHE A 93 -2.99 -5.91 8.41
CA PHE A 93 -3.52 -6.13 9.76
C PHE A 93 -4.75 -7.04 9.77
N VAL A 94 -5.78 -6.72 8.96
CA VAL A 94 -7.01 -7.52 8.88
C VAL A 94 -6.70 -8.95 8.46
N PHE A 95 -5.82 -9.12 7.47
CA PHE A 95 -5.41 -10.43 6.97
C PHE A 95 -4.72 -11.25 8.06
N VAL A 96 -3.75 -10.67 8.77
CA VAL A 96 -3.01 -11.37 9.84
C VAL A 96 -3.93 -11.76 10.98
N VAL A 97 -4.81 -10.85 11.43
CA VAL A 97 -5.81 -11.16 12.47
C VAL A 97 -6.73 -12.29 12.01
N PHE A 98 -7.20 -12.27 10.76
CA PHE A 98 -8.02 -13.35 10.22
C PHE A 98 -7.26 -14.68 10.20
N THR A 99 -6.01 -14.71 9.73
CA THR A 99 -5.22 -15.95 9.70
C THR A 99 -4.90 -16.50 11.09
N ALA A 100 -4.65 -15.61 12.06
CA ALA A 100 -4.29 -15.98 13.43
C ALA A 100 -5.51 -16.47 14.24
N THR A 101 -6.69 -15.89 14.01
CA THR A 101 -7.93 -16.24 14.72
C THR A 101 -8.79 -17.28 14.00
N ARG A 102 -8.65 -17.40 12.68
CA ARG A 102 -9.55 -18.14 11.77
C ARG A 102 -11.03 -17.80 11.92
N ASN A 103 -11.33 -16.60 12.40
CA ASN A 103 -12.70 -16.16 12.67
C ASN A 103 -13.13 -15.10 11.65
N TYR A 104 -14.11 -15.47 10.81
CA TYR A 104 -14.68 -14.61 9.78
C TYR A 104 -15.32 -13.32 10.31
N LEU A 105 -15.70 -13.28 11.60
CA LEU A 105 -16.23 -12.06 12.22
C LEU A 105 -15.18 -10.93 12.23
N TYR A 106 -13.90 -11.23 12.44
CA TYR A 106 -12.86 -10.21 12.38
C TYR A 106 -12.62 -9.71 10.95
N LEU A 107 -12.78 -10.58 9.95
CA LEU A 107 -12.71 -10.18 8.55
C LEU A 107 -13.88 -9.25 8.19
N LEU A 108 -15.10 -9.60 8.58
CA LEU A 108 -16.28 -8.77 8.38
C LEU A 108 -16.16 -7.43 9.13
N ALA A 109 -15.73 -7.46 10.39
CA ALA A 109 -15.51 -6.25 11.19
C ALA A 109 -14.42 -5.37 10.58
N GLY A 110 -13.36 -5.97 10.04
CA GLY A 110 -12.34 -5.27 9.26
C GLY A 110 -12.94 -4.59 8.04
N LEU A 111 -13.69 -5.31 7.19
CA LEU A 111 -14.30 -4.72 6.00
C LEU A 111 -15.27 -3.57 6.32
N VAL A 112 -16.15 -3.76 7.30
CA VAL A 112 -17.11 -2.72 7.73
C VAL A 112 -16.38 -1.54 8.36
N GLY A 113 -15.44 -1.79 9.26
CA GLY A 113 -14.65 -0.75 9.92
C GLY A 113 -13.77 0.03 8.95
N GLY A 114 -13.14 -0.65 7.98
CA GLY A 114 -12.35 -0.04 6.92
C GLY A 114 -13.20 0.80 5.97
N GLY A 115 -14.40 0.33 5.62
CA GLY A 115 -15.36 1.11 4.83
C GLY A 115 -15.81 2.37 5.57
N ALA A 116 -16.17 2.25 6.85
CA ALA A 116 -16.55 3.39 7.68
C ALA A 116 -15.39 4.40 7.85
N ALA A 117 -14.17 3.92 8.10
CA ALA A 117 -12.98 4.76 8.21
C ALA A 117 -12.65 5.47 6.89
N SER A 118 -12.80 4.79 5.75
CA SER A 118 -12.61 5.38 4.42
C SER A 118 -13.63 6.46 4.12
N TYR A 119 -14.90 6.24 4.48
CA TYR A 119 -15.95 7.25 4.36
C TYR A 119 -15.68 8.46 5.25
N LEU A 120 -15.27 8.25 6.50
CA LEU A 120 -14.85 9.34 7.39
C LEU A 120 -13.65 10.10 6.83
N ALA A 121 -12.64 9.39 6.30
CA ALA A 121 -11.47 10.01 5.71
C ALA A 121 -11.82 10.86 4.49
N TYR A 122 -12.77 10.43 3.65
CA TYR A 122 -13.31 11.23 2.53
C TYR A 122 -13.94 12.55 2.99
N GLN A 123 -14.58 12.55 4.16
CA GLN A 123 -15.21 13.75 4.72
C GLN A 123 -14.20 14.66 5.42
N LEU A 124 -13.23 14.09 6.14
CA LEU A 124 -12.29 14.84 6.99
C LEU A 124 -11.05 15.35 6.25
N PHE A 125 -10.63 14.69 5.17
CA PHE A 125 -9.37 14.99 4.48
C PHE A 125 -9.60 15.34 3.01
N ASP A 126 -9.31 16.59 2.64
CA ASP A 126 -9.47 17.06 1.26
C ASP A 126 -8.61 16.29 0.26
N HIS A 127 -7.39 15.88 0.64
CA HIS A 127 -6.53 15.08 -0.24
C HIS A 127 -7.12 13.70 -0.54
N VAL A 128 -7.80 13.07 0.42
CA VAL A 128 -8.51 11.80 0.20
C VAL A 128 -9.67 12.03 -0.75
N ARG A 129 -10.49 13.07 -0.50
CA ARG A 129 -11.63 13.42 -1.35
C ARG A 129 -11.22 13.65 -2.79
N VAL A 130 -10.13 14.39 -3.01
CA VAL A 130 -9.58 14.68 -4.33
C VAL A 130 -9.19 13.41 -5.07
N ARG A 131 -8.51 12.47 -4.42
CA ARG A 131 -8.13 11.18 -5.00
C ARG A 131 -9.36 10.34 -5.37
N VAL A 132 -10.37 10.30 -4.50
CA VAL A 132 -11.63 9.56 -4.76
C VAL A 132 -12.38 10.15 -5.94
N LEU A 133 -12.52 11.48 -6.02
CA LEU A 133 -13.20 12.14 -7.14
C LEU A 133 -12.46 11.93 -8.47
N ALA A 134 -11.12 12.02 -8.46
CA ALA A 134 -10.30 11.76 -9.63
C ALA A 134 -10.42 10.30 -10.10
N TRP A 135 -10.55 9.34 -9.19
CA TRP A 135 -10.75 7.94 -9.54
C TRP A 135 -12.16 7.64 -10.05
N GLN A 136 -13.18 8.25 -9.44
CA GLN A 136 -14.58 8.00 -9.79
C GLN A 136 -14.96 8.55 -11.17
N ASP A 137 -14.48 9.75 -11.51
CA ASP A 137 -14.71 10.37 -12.81
C ASP A 137 -13.45 11.12 -13.27
N PRO A 138 -12.44 10.40 -13.78
CA PRO A 138 -11.17 11.00 -14.19
C PRO A 138 -11.37 11.95 -15.38
N TRP A 139 -12.32 11.67 -16.26
CA TRP A 139 -12.59 12.43 -17.48
C TRP A 139 -13.14 13.82 -17.17
N LYS A 140 -14.03 13.95 -16.18
CA LYS A 140 -14.53 15.25 -15.73
C LYS A 140 -13.45 16.18 -15.18
N TYR A 141 -12.38 15.61 -14.61
CA TYR A 141 -11.28 16.35 -14.00
C TYR A 141 -9.97 16.21 -14.77
N ILE A 142 -10.06 15.94 -16.08
CA ILE A 142 -8.91 15.67 -16.95
C ILE A 142 -7.85 16.77 -16.89
N ASP A 143 -8.23 18.04 -16.77
CA ASP A 143 -7.28 19.16 -16.78
C ASP A 143 -6.57 19.40 -15.43
N ASN A 144 -6.88 18.62 -14.39
CA ASN A 144 -6.31 18.85 -13.06
C ASN A 144 -6.17 17.54 -12.28
N LYS A 145 -7.09 17.26 -11.36
CA LYS A 145 -7.00 16.17 -10.38
C LYS A 145 -7.04 14.78 -11.04
N GLY A 146 -7.70 14.66 -12.19
CA GLY A 146 -7.83 13.42 -12.98
C GLY A 146 -6.75 13.23 -14.04
N TYR A 147 -5.91 14.25 -14.29
CA TYR A 147 -4.95 14.26 -15.41
C TYR A 147 -4.07 13.01 -15.43
N GLN A 148 -3.42 12.68 -14.31
CA GLN A 148 -2.54 11.51 -14.21
C GLN A 148 -3.24 10.20 -14.57
N ILE A 149 -4.45 10.00 -14.05
CA ILE A 149 -5.25 8.79 -14.32
C ILE A 149 -5.65 8.75 -15.79
N THR A 150 -6.16 9.86 -16.35
CA THR A 150 -6.54 9.90 -17.78
C THR A 150 -5.37 9.65 -18.72
N GLN A 151 -4.20 10.24 -18.46
CA GLN A 151 -3.01 10.02 -19.29
C GLN A 151 -2.54 8.56 -19.21
N SER A 152 -2.60 7.94 -18.03
CA SER A 152 -2.29 6.51 -17.89
C SER A 152 -3.25 5.61 -18.69
N LEU A 153 -4.54 5.97 -18.75
CA LEU A 153 -5.52 5.24 -19.55
C LEU A 153 -5.29 5.42 -21.05
N PHE A 154 -4.92 6.63 -21.49
CA PHE A 154 -4.54 6.88 -22.88
C PHE A 154 -3.29 6.10 -23.28
N ALA A 155 -2.26 6.04 -22.42
CA ALA A 155 -1.03 5.29 -22.68
C ALA A 155 -1.28 3.78 -22.83
N ILE A 156 -2.13 3.21 -21.96
CA ILE A 156 -2.54 1.80 -22.10
C ILE A 156 -3.32 1.59 -23.41
N GLY A 157 -4.17 2.56 -23.79
CA GLY A 157 -4.93 2.50 -25.04
C GLY A 157 -4.08 2.63 -26.30
N SER A 158 -3.08 3.53 -26.32
CA SER A 158 -2.20 3.78 -27.47
C SER A 158 -1.28 2.60 -27.76
N GLY A 159 -0.86 1.88 -26.72
CA GLY A 159 -0.07 0.65 -26.85
C GLY A 159 -0.77 -0.49 -27.59
N SER A 160 -2.11 -0.50 -27.68
CA SER A 160 -2.86 -1.60 -28.30
C SER A 160 -2.45 -2.97 -27.74
N TRP A 161 -2.69 -4.06 -28.47
CA TRP A 161 -2.36 -5.42 -28.02
C TRP A 161 -0.86 -5.70 -27.94
N PHE A 162 -0.07 -5.12 -28.84
CA PHE A 162 1.35 -5.48 -29.07
C PHE A 162 2.37 -4.39 -28.76
N GLY A 163 1.92 -3.22 -28.32
CA GLY A 163 2.76 -2.08 -28.01
C GLY A 163 3.09 -1.21 -29.22
N MET A 164 3.56 -0.01 -28.96
CA MET A 164 4.14 0.86 -29.99
C MET A 164 5.61 0.51 -30.31
N GLY A 165 6.24 -0.31 -29.47
CA GLY A 165 7.66 -0.66 -29.51
C GLY A 165 8.47 0.05 -28.43
N LEU A 166 9.55 -0.59 -27.99
CA LEU A 166 10.45 -0.07 -26.96
C LEU A 166 10.94 1.35 -27.29
N LEU A 167 10.86 2.24 -26.31
CA LEU A 167 11.26 3.66 -26.41
C LEU A 167 10.51 4.46 -27.48
N LYS A 168 9.38 3.95 -27.99
CA LYS A 168 8.51 4.64 -28.95
C LYS A 168 7.24 5.21 -28.31
N GLY A 169 7.03 4.95 -27.01
CA GLY A 169 5.97 5.59 -26.23
C GLY A 169 6.31 7.02 -25.83
N ASN A 170 5.38 7.67 -25.13
CA ASN A 170 5.64 8.95 -24.48
C ASN A 170 5.39 8.88 -22.96
N PRO A 171 6.24 8.17 -22.20
CA PRO A 171 6.10 8.05 -20.74
C PRO A 171 6.08 9.41 -20.03
N THR A 172 6.83 10.39 -20.56
CA THR A 172 6.95 11.73 -20.00
C THR A 172 5.67 12.57 -20.05
N ALA A 173 4.66 12.14 -20.83
CA ALA A 173 3.35 12.79 -20.85
C ALA A 173 2.56 12.57 -19.55
N ILE A 174 2.90 11.53 -18.77
CA ILE A 174 2.27 11.20 -17.50
C ILE A 174 3.12 11.80 -16.36
N PRO A 175 2.60 12.74 -15.55
CA PRO A 175 3.36 13.30 -14.44
C PRO A 175 3.63 12.26 -13.37
N TYR A 176 4.89 12.11 -12.97
CA TYR A 176 5.38 11.09 -12.01
C TYR A 176 5.15 9.66 -12.47
N VAL A 177 5.36 9.41 -13.77
CA VAL A 177 5.20 8.09 -14.37
C VAL A 177 6.11 7.03 -13.72
N GLU A 178 7.29 7.45 -13.28
CA GLU A 178 8.30 6.58 -12.70
C GLU A 178 7.91 6.03 -11.31
N ALA A 179 6.97 6.68 -10.62
CA ALA A 179 6.49 6.26 -9.31
C ALA A 179 5.18 5.48 -9.42
N ASP A 180 4.09 6.16 -9.78
CA ASP A 180 2.73 5.61 -9.61
C ASP A 180 2.15 4.98 -10.89
N PHE A 181 2.76 5.20 -12.06
CA PHE A 181 2.15 4.87 -13.36
C PHE A 181 3.06 4.09 -14.32
N ILE A 182 4.14 3.47 -13.84
CA ILE A 182 5.09 2.71 -14.67
C ILE A 182 4.41 1.60 -15.48
N PHE A 183 3.36 0.98 -14.91
CA PHE A 183 2.58 -0.05 -15.59
C PHE A 183 1.92 0.46 -16.88
N SER A 184 1.49 1.72 -16.90
CA SER A 184 0.85 2.32 -18.08
C SER A 184 1.85 2.53 -19.22
N SER A 185 3.08 2.96 -18.92
CA SER A 185 4.17 3.05 -19.90
C SER A 185 4.63 1.68 -20.41
N ILE A 186 4.65 0.66 -19.53
CA ILE A 186 4.92 -0.72 -19.96
C ILE A 186 3.86 -1.17 -20.97
N CYS A 187 2.57 -0.93 -20.69
CA CYS A 187 1.50 -1.26 -21.63
C CYS A 187 1.59 -0.46 -22.93
N GLU A 188 2.00 0.80 -22.85
CA GLU A 188 2.19 1.67 -24.01
C GLU A 188 3.27 1.14 -24.97
N GLU A 189 4.43 0.76 -24.43
CA GLU A 189 5.57 0.33 -25.24
C GLU A 189 5.50 -1.14 -25.65
N LEU A 190 5.07 -2.02 -24.75
CA LEU A 190 5.11 -3.48 -24.91
C LEU A 190 3.74 -4.12 -25.16
N GLY A 191 2.66 -3.36 -25.02
CA GLY A 191 1.30 -3.79 -25.30
C GLY A 191 0.57 -4.41 -24.12
N VAL A 192 -0.75 -4.47 -24.25
CA VAL A 192 -1.66 -5.02 -23.22
C VAL A 192 -1.39 -6.50 -22.95
N ILE A 193 -1.00 -7.29 -23.96
CA ILE A 193 -0.68 -8.72 -23.75
C ILE A 193 0.49 -8.87 -22.78
N PHE A 194 1.54 -8.07 -22.96
CA PHE A 194 2.69 -8.07 -22.05
C PHE A 194 2.27 -7.61 -20.64
N GLY A 195 1.44 -6.56 -20.54
CA GLY A 195 0.88 -6.11 -19.28
C GLY A 195 0.10 -7.20 -18.53
N ILE A 196 -0.73 -7.98 -19.23
CA ILE A 196 -1.46 -9.12 -18.66
C ILE A 196 -0.48 -10.19 -18.15
N CYS A 197 0.53 -10.55 -18.95
CA CYS A 197 1.56 -11.50 -18.52
C CYS A 197 2.29 -11.04 -17.25
N LEU A 198 2.60 -9.75 -17.16
CA LEU A 198 3.23 -9.15 -15.98
C LEU A 198 2.33 -9.28 -14.74
N ILE A 199 1.04 -8.95 -14.87
CA ILE A 199 0.06 -9.14 -13.79
C ILE A 199 0.01 -10.61 -13.35
N LEU A 200 -0.05 -11.54 -14.30
CA LEU A 200 -0.08 -12.98 -14.00
C LEU A 200 1.18 -13.45 -13.27
N ILE A 201 2.36 -12.94 -13.61
CA ILE A 201 3.62 -13.23 -12.91
C ILE A 201 3.56 -12.70 -11.47
N CYS A 202 3.06 -11.47 -11.27
CA CYS A 202 2.91 -10.89 -9.94
C CYS A 202 1.93 -11.70 -9.06
N VAL A 203 0.76 -12.08 -9.62
CA VAL A 203 -0.23 -12.91 -8.92
C VAL A 203 0.34 -14.30 -8.62
N SER A 204 1.02 -14.93 -9.57
CA SER A 204 1.63 -16.26 -9.37
C SER A 204 2.70 -16.23 -8.30
N SER A 205 3.56 -15.20 -8.30
CA SER A 205 4.59 -15.00 -7.29
C SER A 205 3.98 -14.87 -5.89
N PHE A 206 2.89 -14.10 -5.77
CA PHE A 206 2.18 -13.96 -4.51
C PHE A 206 1.58 -15.29 -4.03
N LEU A 207 0.91 -16.04 -4.92
CA LEU A 207 0.32 -17.33 -4.57
C LEU A 207 1.37 -18.33 -4.08
N GLU A 208 2.55 -18.34 -4.68
CA GLU A 208 3.67 -19.18 -4.22
C GLU A 208 4.20 -18.72 -2.85
N MET A 209 4.34 -17.41 -2.61
CA MET A 209 4.72 -16.90 -1.27
C MET A 209 3.71 -17.32 -0.19
N MET A 210 2.41 -17.24 -0.50
CA MET A 210 1.33 -17.69 0.37
C MET A 210 1.36 -19.20 0.61
N ARG A 211 1.64 -19.99 -0.42
CA ARG A 211 1.80 -21.45 -0.31
C ARG A 211 2.97 -21.80 0.62
N VAL A 212 4.12 -21.15 0.44
CA VAL A 212 5.28 -21.35 1.32
C VAL A 212 4.95 -20.98 2.77
N ALA A 213 4.21 -19.90 3.00
CA ALA A 213 3.80 -19.49 4.35
C ALA A 213 2.94 -20.57 5.06
N VAL A 214 2.08 -21.27 4.32
CA VAL A 214 1.26 -22.38 4.87
C VAL A 214 2.14 -23.56 5.31
N CYS A 215 3.25 -23.83 4.62
CA CYS A 215 4.14 -24.96 4.92
C CYS A 215 5.05 -24.74 6.14
N ILE A 216 5.12 -23.53 6.69
CA ILE A 216 5.98 -23.22 7.84
C ILE A 216 5.33 -23.71 9.12
N HIS A 217 6.08 -24.52 9.88
CA HIS A 217 5.60 -25.16 11.10
C HIS A 217 5.58 -24.21 12.30
N ASP A 218 6.54 -23.27 12.36
CA ASP A 218 6.61 -22.29 13.43
C ASP A 218 5.62 -21.14 13.20
N ARG A 219 4.72 -20.94 14.17
CA ARG A 219 3.64 -19.95 14.06
C ARG A 219 4.12 -18.50 13.97
N PHE A 220 5.30 -18.19 14.49
CA PHE A 220 5.88 -16.83 14.42
C PHE A 220 6.32 -16.58 12.99
N TYR A 221 7.15 -17.46 12.45
CA TYR A 221 7.65 -17.35 11.07
C TYR A 221 6.52 -17.48 10.04
N GLN A 222 5.48 -18.27 10.33
CA GLN A 222 4.29 -18.35 9.49
C GLN A 222 3.55 -17.00 9.44
N SER A 223 3.31 -16.36 10.59
CA SER A 223 2.64 -15.06 10.66
C SER A 223 3.47 -13.94 10.01
N ASP A 224 4.78 -13.96 10.23
CA ASP A 224 5.75 -13.07 9.60
C ASP A 224 5.71 -13.19 8.07
N ARG A 225 5.69 -14.43 7.55
CA ARG A 225 5.64 -14.70 6.11
C ARG A 225 4.32 -14.33 5.46
N TYR A 226 3.18 -14.52 6.15
CA TYR A 226 1.90 -14.00 5.66
C TYR A 226 1.93 -12.48 5.53
N THR A 227 2.43 -11.81 6.56
CA THR A 227 2.51 -10.35 6.58
C THR A 227 3.47 -9.84 5.50
N ALA A 228 4.62 -10.50 5.31
CA ALA A 228 5.58 -10.20 4.24
C ALA A 228 4.99 -10.42 2.84
N SER A 229 4.21 -11.49 2.65
CA SER A 229 3.57 -11.79 1.35
C SER A 229 2.56 -10.72 0.96
N VAL A 230 1.74 -10.28 1.92
CA VAL A 230 0.80 -9.16 1.70
C VAL A 230 1.58 -7.89 1.41
N LEU A 231 2.61 -7.57 2.19
CA LEU A 231 3.42 -6.37 2.00
C LEU A 231 4.14 -6.34 0.64
N CYS A 232 4.67 -7.48 0.18
CA CYS A 232 5.40 -7.59 -1.09
C CYS A 232 4.52 -7.36 -2.32
N ILE A 233 3.24 -7.74 -2.30
CA ILE A 233 2.35 -7.38 -3.42
C ILE A 233 2.27 -5.87 -3.51
N PHE A 234 1.94 -5.22 -2.39
CA PHE A 234 1.51 -3.83 -2.46
C PHE A 234 2.67 -2.84 -2.46
N SER A 235 3.81 -3.19 -1.86
CA SER A 235 4.99 -2.32 -1.84
C SER A 235 5.75 -2.28 -3.18
N ARG A 236 5.37 -3.11 -4.16
CA ARG A 236 5.99 -3.12 -5.49
C ARG A 236 5.34 -2.12 -6.45
N TYR A 237 4.29 -1.44 -6.01
CA TYR A 237 3.48 -0.49 -6.80
C TYR A 237 3.39 0.91 -6.17
N SER A 238 4.21 1.21 -5.15
CA SER A 238 4.42 2.56 -4.60
C SER A 238 5.88 2.94 -4.75
#